data_AF-A0A3D5WSN5-F1
#
_entry.id   AF-A0A3D5WSN5-F1
#
_cell.length_a   1.000
_cell.length_b   1.000
_cell.length_c   1.000
_cell.angle_alpha   90.00
_cell.angle_beta   90.00
_cell.angle_gamma   90.00
#
_symmetry.space_group_name_H-M   'P 1'
#
loop_
_entity.id
_entity.type
_entity.pdbx_description
1 polymer ?
#
loop_
_entity_poly.entity_id
_entity_poly.type
_entity_poly.pdbx_seq_one_letter_code
_entity_poly.pdbx_strand_id
1 'polypeptide(L)'
;MEVRSAINILFSKFNINYRVFLYLFVVTAIVIAIAASAVMPTFNEVIKNPETTESFTAVTNTFADYLRGQTTFSQVIASGKTFYHTVIDLMNATNATAAFWVTVVVVSFFIRLAMSFCYPAISDVISNFMSSNMSYGLLSNILKNFSLCAKYAFFHTIITMVTDIAIFFAIYGVTKLFFPIIGVFAFALALVCAVVLIALRLTFSSGVIPEMVVGGEKKYFGALKTGFSYMKKYFGKIFGANCIVIFVIYSLMMLTTLITFGVAFFVLGSMLVTYIHVMQLVFYYESKSMRYYTDAYTIVNTAPISERIDLQDELLRKDD
;
A
#
# COMPACT_ATOMS: atom_id res chain seq x y z
N MET A 1 -16.17 11.00 12.18
CA MET A 1 -16.05 12.32 11.52
C MET A 1 -14.85 12.32 10.58
N GLU A 2 -13.68 11.84 11.03
CA GLU A 2 -12.43 11.80 10.24
C GLU A 2 -12.54 11.04 8.93
N VAL A 3 -13.16 9.84 8.93
CA VAL A 3 -13.39 9.03 7.72
C VAL A 3 -14.20 9.80 6.67
N ARG A 4 -15.25 10.51 7.10
CA ARG A 4 -16.09 11.33 6.21
C ARG A 4 -15.34 12.54 5.68
N SER A 5 -14.59 13.22 6.54
CA SER A 5 -13.73 14.35 6.15
C SER A 5 -12.67 13.94 5.13
N ALA A 6 -12.03 12.78 5.33
CA ALA A 6 -11.03 12.27 4.40
C ALA A 6 -11.62 11.87 3.05
N ILE A 7 -12.81 11.26 3.04
CA ILE A 7 -13.55 10.97 1.81
C ILE A 7 -13.88 12.27 1.04
N ASN A 8 -14.37 13.30 1.74
CA ASN A 8 -14.69 14.58 1.12
C ASN A 8 -13.45 15.25 0.50
N ILE A 9 -12.31 15.24 1.20
CA ILE A 9 -11.04 15.77 0.68
C ILE A 9 -10.59 14.97 -0.56
N LEU A 10 -10.70 13.64 -0.51
CA LEU A 10 -10.34 12.77 -1.63
C LEU A 10 -11.16 13.10 -2.90
N PHE A 11 -12.46 13.33 -2.75
CA PHE A 11 -13.35 13.67 -3.88
C PHE A 11 -13.18 15.13 -4.33
N SER A 12 -12.99 16.08 -3.41
CA SER A 12 -12.73 17.50 -3.73
C SER A 12 -11.46 17.65 -4.58
N LYS A 13 -10.45 16.81 -4.37
CA LYS A 13 -9.20 16.81 -5.14
C LYS A 13 -8.96 15.52 -5.94
N PHE A 14 -9.98 15.07 -6.67
CA PHE A 14 -9.86 13.90 -7.55
C PHE A 14 -8.70 13.99 -8.56
N ASN A 15 -8.34 15.20 -9.00
CA ASN A 15 -7.20 15.44 -9.91
C ASN A 15 -5.85 14.95 -9.31
N ILE A 16 -5.68 14.98 -7.99
CA ILE A 16 -4.49 14.43 -7.33
C ILE A 16 -4.45 12.90 -7.53
N ASN A 17 -5.58 12.21 -7.35
CA ASN A 17 -5.67 10.77 -7.57
C ASN A 17 -5.27 10.38 -8.99
N TYR A 18 -5.72 11.14 -10.00
CA TYR A 18 -5.34 10.88 -11.39
C TYR A 18 -3.83 11.02 -11.64
N ARG A 19 -3.19 12.03 -11.04
CA ARG A 19 -1.73 12.22 -11.14
C ARG A 19 -0.96 11.11 -10.43
N VAL A 20 -1.44 10.65 -9.28
CA VAL A 20 -0.87 9.51 -8.54
C VAL A 20 -1.03 8.22 -9.34
N PHE A 21 -2.19 8.00 -9.94
CA PHE A 21 -2.45 6.87 -10.83
C PHE A 21 -1.45 6.82 -11.99
N LEU A 22 -1.30 7.92 -12.73
CA LEU A 22 -0.34 7.98 -13.85
C LEU A 22 1.10 7.72 -13.39
N TYR A 23 1.50 8.30 -12.26
CA TYR A 23 2.82 8.06 -11.69
C TYR A 23 3.03 6.58 -11.36
N LEU A 24 2.09 5.95 -10.64
CA LEU A 24 2.18 4.55 -10.25
C LEU A 24 2.17 3.63 -11.48
N PHE A 25 1.35 3.93 -12.48
CA PHE A 25 1.29 3.15 -13.72
C PHE A 25 2.62 3.18 -14.48
N VAL A 26 3.17 4.37 -14.74
CA VAL A 26 4.44 4.54 -15.46
C VAL A 26 5.60 3.91 -14.70
N VAL A 27 5.69 4.15 -13.39
CA VAL A 27 6.74 3.59 -12.54
C VAL A 27 6.66 2.06 -12.52
N THR A 28 5.46 1.50 -12.35
CA THR A 28 5.29 0.04 -12.34
C THR A 28 5.68 -0.57 -13.68
N ALA A 29 5.31 0.05 -14.81
CA ALA A 29 5.69 -0.41 -16.14
C ALA A 29 7.22 -0.41 -16.34
N ILE A 30 7.91 0.66 -15.93
CA ILE A 30 9.37 0.76 -16.02
C ILE A 30 10.04 -0.33 -15.18
N VAL A 31 9.59 -0.52 -13.94
CA VAL A 31 10.22 -1.50 -13.05
C VAL A 31 9.93 -2.93 -13.51
N ILE A 32 8.73 -3.22 -14.03
CA ILE A 32 8.44 -4.52 -14.66
C ILE A 32 9.34 -4.77 -15.87
N ALA A 33 9.59 -3.75 -16.71
CA ALA A 33 10.49 -3.89 -17.85
C ALA A 33 11.94 -4.21 -17.42
N ILE A 34 12.44 -3.49 -16.40
CA ILE A 34 13.77 -3.75 -15.82
C ILE A 34 13.81 -5.14 -15.17
N ALA A 35 12.77 -5.52 -14.44
CA ALA A 35 12.64 -6.82 -13.80
C ALA A 35 12.64 -7.95 -14.84
N ALA A 36 11.85 -7.82 -15.91
CA ALA A 36 11.81 -8.78 -16.99
C ALA A 36 13.20 -8.91 -17.65
N SER A 37 13.89 -7.80 -17.89
CA SER A 37 15.26 -7.81 -18.42
C SER A 37 16.28 -8.49 -17.51
N ALA A 38 16.12 -8.39 -16.18
CA ALA A 38 17.03 -9.01 -15.21
C ALA A 38 16.69 -10.49 -14.96
N VAL A 39 15.41 -10.85 -15.01
CA VAL A 39 14.89 -12.19 -14.72
C VAL A 39 15.00 -13.11 -15.94
N MET A 40 14.65 -12.63 -17.15
CA MET A 40 14.71 -13.43 -18.39
C MET A 40 16.03 -14.19 -18.61
N PRO A 41 17.23 -13.58 -18.45
CA PRO A 41 18.48 -14.31 -18.66
C PRO A 41 18.67 -15.46 -17.66
N THR A 42 18.26 -15.29 -16.40
CA THR A 42 18.33 -16.35 -15.37
C THR A 42 17.36 -17.50 -15.67
N PHE A 43 16.22 -17.20 -16.30
CA PHE A 43 15.22 -18.19 -16.66
C PHE A 43 15.40 -18.81 -18.04
N ASN A 44 16.29 -18.29 -18.88
CA ASN A 44 16.46 -18.81 -20.24
C ASN A 44 16.84 -20.30 -20.24
N GLU A 45 17.62 -20.76 -19.27
CA GLU A 45 17.98 -22.18 -19.17
C GLU A 45 16.81 -23.06 -18.71
N VAL A 46 15.93 -22.54 -17.85
CA VAL A 46 14.73 -23.24 -17.37
C VAL A 46 13.62 -23.24 -18.43
N ILE A 47 13.41 -22.10 -19.10
CA ILE A 47 12.37 -21.91 -20.13
C ILE A 47 12.70 -22.71 -21.40
N LYS A 48 13.98 -22.77 -21.81
CA LYS A 48 14.40 -23.52 -23.00
C LYS A 48 14.55 -25.02 -22.73
N ASN A 49 14.35 -25.48 -21.49
CA ASN A 49 14.40 -26.89 -21.18
C ASN A 49 13.15 -27.60 -21.79
N PRO A 50 13.33 -28.70 -22.54
CA PRO A 50 12.23 -29.50 -23.08
C PRO A 50 11.19 -29.88 -22.02
N GLU A 51 11.61 -30.24 -20.80
CA GLU A 51 10.72 -30.66 -19.72
C GLU A 51 9.76 -29.56 -19.26
N THR A 52 10.23 -28.30 -19.24
CA THR A 52 9.39 -27.13 -18.90
C THR A 52 8.37 -26.85 -20.00
N THR A 53 8.77 -27.01 -21.26
CA THR A 53 7.90 -26.75 -22.42
C THR A 53 6.80 -27.81 -22.53
N GLU A 54 7.14 -29.07 -22.29
CA GLU A 54 6.19 -30.18 -22.24
C GLU A 54 5.20 -30.01 -21.08
N SER A 55 5.70 -29.67 -19.89
CA SER A 55 4.86 -29.45 -18.71
C SER A 55 3.95 -28.22 -18.86
N PHE A 56 4.42 -27.14 -19.48
CA PHE A 56 3.61 -25.95 -19.79
C PHE A 56 2.49 -26.25 -20.81
N THR A 57 2.83 -27.04 -21.82
CA THR A 57 1.86 -27.49 -22.84
C THR A 57 0.81 -28.40 -22.21
N ALA A 58 1.21 -29.29 -21.29
CA ALA A 58 0.29 -30.15 -20.54
C ALA A 58 -0.70 -29.35 -19.68
N VAL A 59 -0.24 -28.30 -18.97
CA VAL A 59 -1.13 -27.42 -18.19
C VAL A 59 -2.10 -26.66 -19.09
N THR A 60 -1.59 -26.11 -20.21
CA THR A 60 -2.40 -25.35 -21.16
C THR A 60 -3.49 -26.21 -21.80
N ASN A 61 -3.16 -27.44 -22.19
CA ASN A 61 -4.12 -28.41 -22.71
C ASN A 61 -5.13 -28.82 -21.64
N THR A 62 -4.70 -29.12 -20.42
CA THR A 62 -5.62 -29.47 -19.31
C THR A 62 -6.58 -28.32 -19.00
N PHE A 63 -6.12 -27.06 -19.08
CA PHE A 63 -6.94 -25.87 -18.89
C PHE A 63 -7.92 -25.62 -20.05
N ALA A 64 -7.48 -25.83 -21.29
CA ALA A 64 -8.35 -25.77 -22.47
C ALA A 64 -9.44 -26.84 -22.42
N ASP A 65 -9.11 -28.04 -21.95
CA ASP A 65 -10.06 -29.14 -21.81
C ASP A 65 -11.02 -28.93 -20.64
N TYR A 66 -10.60 -28.20 -19.59
CA TYR A 66 -11.51 -27.74 -18.52
C TYR A 66 -12.52 -26.71 -19.04
N LEU A 67 -12.07 -25.74 -19.85
CA LEU A 67 -12.96 -24.76 -20.49
C LEU A 67 -13.94 -25.42 -21.48
N ARG A 68 -13.58 -26.57 -22.05
CA ARG A 68 -14.44 -27.41 -22.89
C ARG A 68 -15.33 -28.38 -22.11
N GLY A 69 -15.23 -28.42 -20.77
CA GLY A 69 -16.01 -29.28 -19.90
C GLY A 69 -15.58 -30.76 -19.92
N GLN A 70 -14.39 -31.09 -20.44
CA GLN A 70 -13.89 -32.46 -20.56
C GLN A 70 -13.05 -32.91 -19.35
N THR A 71 -12.61 -31.99 -18.50
CA THR A 71 -11.83 -32.28 -17.29
C THR A 71 -12.38 -31.54 -16.08
N THR A 72 -12.05 -32.02 -14.89
CA THR A 72 -12.48 -31.42 -13.61
C THR A 72 -11.43 -30.42 -13.13
N PHE A 73 -11.85 -29.37 -12.42
CA PHE A 73 -10.95 -28.37 -11.82
C PHE A 73 -9.82 -28.99 -10.96
N SER A 74 -10.08 -30.14 -10.32
CA SER A 74 -9.07 -30.89 -9.57
C SER A 74 -7.91 -31.40 -10.42
N GLN A 75 -8.15 -31.73 -11.69
CA GLN A 75 -7.12 -32.19 -12.62
C GLN A 75 -6.26 -31.02 -13.11
N VAL A 76 -6.87 -29.84 -13.30
CA VAL A 76 -6.14 -28.59 -13.58
C VAL A 76 -5.18 -28.24 -12.44
N ILE A 77 -5.65 -28.35 -11.19
CA ILE A 77 -4.82 -28.12 -10.00
C ILE A 77 -3.67 -29.14 -9.93
N ALA A 78 -3.94 -30.42 -10.21
CA ALA A 78 -2.92 -31.47 -10.20
C ALA A 78 -1.84 -31.21 -11.26
N SER A 79 -2.23 -30.91 -12.50
CA SER A 79 -1.29 -30.54 -13.58
C SER A 79 -0.47 -29.30 -13.23
N GLY A 80 -1.10 -28.28 -12.63
CA GLY A 80 -0.41 -27.08 -12.15
C GLY A 80 0.60 -27.36 -11.03
N LYS A 81 0.27 -28.29 -10.12
CA LYS A 81 1.18 -28.73 -9.05
C LYS A 81 2.38 -29.49 -9.60
N THR A 82 2.16 -30.37 -10.58
CA THR A 82 3.23 -31.10 -11.26
C THR A 82 4.17 -30.12 -11.98
N PHE A 83 3.63 -29.17 -12.74
CA PHE A 83 4.41 -28.10 -13.37
C PHE A 83 5.24 -27.30 -12.35
N TYR A 84 4.65 -26.92 -11.23
CA TYR A 84 5.35 -26.21 -10.17
C TYR A 84 6.53 -27.00 -9.60
N HIS A 85 6.35 -28.31 -9.35
CA HIS A 85 7.43 -29.16 -8.86
C HIS A 85 8.53 -29.37 -9.90
N THR A 86 8.19 -29.62 -11.17
CA THR A 86 9.16 -29.75 -12.26
C THR A 86 10.01 -28.49 -12.42
N VAL A 87 9.38 -27.30 -12.37
CA VAL A 87 10.10 -26.02 -12.45
C VAL A 87 11.03 -25.82 -11.26
N ILE A 88 10.59 -26.15 -10.04
CA ILE A 88 11.42 -26.02 -8.84
C ILE A 88 12.60 -26.99 -8.85
N ASP A 89 12.38 -28.23 -9.27
CA ASP A 89 13.43 -29.24 -9.32
C ASP A 89 14.50 -28.87 -10.36
N LEU A 90 14.10 -28.33 -11.52
CA LEU A 90 15.02 -27.76 -12.52
C LEU A 90 15.79 -26.54 -11.98
N MET A 91 15.11 -25.66 -11.25
CA MET A 91 15.74 -24.47 -10.67
C MET A 91 16.73 -24.84 -9.56
N ASN A 92 16.45 -25.91 -8.81
CA ASN A 92 17.35 -26.43 -7.78
C ASN A 92 18.56 -27.14 -8.40
N ALA A 93 18.35 -27.89 -9.49
CA ALA A 93 19.42 -28.59 -10.21
C ALA A 93 20.44 -27.62 -10.85
N THR A 94 20.01 -26.41 -11.22
CA THR A 94 20.84 -25.40 -11.88
C THR A 94 21.44 -24.34 -10.93
N ASN A 95 21.28 -24.48 -9.61
CA ASN A 95 21.56 -23.41 -8.62
C ASN A 95 20.85 -22.06 -8.90
N ALA A 96 19.87 -22.05 -9.82
CA ALA A 96 19.13 -20.86 -10.23
C ALA A 96 18.10 -20.42 -9.18
N THR A 97 17.75 -21.26 -8.20
CA THR A 97 16.85 -20.88 -7.11
C THR A 97 17.38 -19.74 -6.25
N ALA A 98 18.66 -19.75 -5.89
CA ALA A 98 19.26 -18.68 -5.11
C ALA A 98 19.26 -17.35 -5.91
N ALA A 99 19.67 -17.40 -7.17
CA ALA A 99 19.66 -16.25 -8.07
C ALA A 99 18.23 -15.71 -8.27
N PHE A 100 17.23 -16.58 -8.38
CA PHE A 100 15.83 -16.20 -8.50
C PHE A 100 15.33 -15.43 -7.28
N TRP A 101 15.54 -15.97 -6.08
CA TRP A 101 15.10 -15.32 -4.85
C TRP A 101 15.80 -13.97 -4.65
N VAL A 102 17.10 -13.90 -4.96
CA VAL A 102 17.85 -12.63 -4.92
C VAL A 102 17.25 -11.62 -5.90
N THR A 103 17.00 -12.01 -7.15
CA THR A 103 16.41 -11.10 -8.15
C THR A 103 15.00 -10.66 -7.75
N VAL A 104 14.16 -11.54 -7.22
CA VAL A 104 12.82 -11.18 -6.71
C VAL A 104 12.91 -10.17 -5.57
N VAL A 105 13.82 -10.40 -4.61
CA VAL A 105 14.05 -9.49 -3.48
C VAL A 105 14.51 -8.12 -3.98
N VAL A 106 15.50 -8.07 -4.88
CA VAL A 106 16.03 -6.81 -5.44
C VAL A 106 14.98 -6.08 -6.26
N VAL A 107 14.27 -6.76 -7.16
CA VAL A 107 13.20 -6.16 -7.95
C VAL A 107 12.08 -5.62 -7.06
N SER A 108 11.63 -6.42 -6.08
CA SER A 108 10.58 -5.98 -5.16
C SER A 108 11.00 -4.75 -4.35
N PHE A 109 12.28 -4.66 -3.97
CA PHE A 109 12.85 -3.50 -3.31
C PHE A 109 12.77 -2.25 -4.21
N PHE A 110 13.18 -2.34 -5.48
CA PHE A 110 13.11 -1.22 -6.42
C PHE A 110 11.67 -0.80 -6.74
N ILE A 111 10.74 -1.75 -6.92
CA ILE A 111 9.31 -1.44 -7.10
C ILE A 111 8.81 -0.63 -5.90
N ARG A 112 9.09 -1.10 -4.69
CA ARG A 112 8.64 -0.46 -3.45
C ARG A 112 9.29 0.89 -3.22
N LEU A 113 10.57 1.03 -3.53
CA LEU A 113 11.30 2.28 -3.43
C LEU A 113 10.70 3.32 -4.36
N ALA A 114 10.42 2.94 -5.60
CA ALA A 114 9.84 3.84 -6.59
C ALA A 114 8.39 4.23 -6.24
N MET A 115 7.58 3.29 -5.74
CA MET A 115 6.24 3.63 -5.22
C MET A 115 6.29 4.55 -4.00
N SER A 116 7.20 4.30 -3.05
CA SER A 116 7.32 5.07 -1.81
C SER A 116 7.83 6.50 -2.02
N PHE A 117 8.37 6.79 -3.21
CA PHE A 117 8.93 8.09 -3.56
C PHE A 117 7.87 9.20 -3.65
N CYS A 118 6.63 8.86 -4.03
CA CYS A 118 5.56 9.85 -4.16
C CYS A 118 4.81 10.15 -2.86
N TYR A 119 4.93 9.32 -1.82
CA TYR A 119 4.12 9.43 -0.60
C TYR A 119 4.28 10.76 0.17
N PRO A 120 5.51 11.29 0.38
CA PRO A 120 5.69 12.58 1.05
C PRO A 120 5.20 13.75 0.21
N ALA A 121 5.37 13.68 -1.11
CA ALA A 121 4.90 14.73 -2.02
C ALA A 121 3.37 14.79 -2.09
N ILE A 122 2.68 13.64 -2.09
CA ILE A 122 1.22 13.55 -1.99
C ILE A 122 0.75 14.23 -0.71
N SER A 123 1.37 13.86 0.41
CA SER A 123 0.98 14.37 1.72
C SER A 123 1.24 15.87 1.86
N ASP A 124 2.30 16.41 1.26
CA ASP A 124 2.58 17.84 1.24
C ASP A 124 1.60 18.63 0.34
N VAL A 125 1.24 18.11 -0.84
CA VAL A 125 0.18 18.75 -1.66
C VAL A 125 -1.15 18.79 -0.91
N ILE A 126 -1.53 17.70 -0.25
CA ILE A 126 -2.78 17.63 0.55
C ILE A 126 -2.68 18.55 1.76
N SER A 127 -1.55 18.57 2.48
CA SER A 127 -1.36 19.44 3.64
C SER A 127 -1.48 20.91 3.29
N ASN A 128 -0.89 21.36 2.18
CA ASN A 128 -0.99 22.74 1.71
C ASN A 128 -2.42 23.13 1.31
N PHE A 129 -3.19 22.16 0.78
CA PHE A 129 -4.61 22.35 0.57
C PHE A 129 -5.38 22.45 1.90
N MET A 130 -5.09 21.55 2.85
CA MET A 130 -5.72 21.52 4.16
C MET A 130 -5.41 22.75 5.02
N SER A 131 -4.21 23.35 4.91
CA SER A 131 -3.83 24.53 5.70
C SER A 131 -4.20 25.86 5.04
N SER A 132 -4.13 25.91 3.70
CA SER A 132 -4.07 27.19 2.98
C SER A 132 -4.95 27.21 1.72
N ASN A 133 -5.72 26.15 1.45
CA ASN A 133 -6.52 25.98 0.24
C ASN A 133 -5.72 26.13 -1.07
N MET A 134 -4.40 25.89 -1.02
CA MET A 134 -3.51 26.03 -2.17
C MET A 134 -3.40 24.71 -2.94
N SER A 135 -3.43 24.77 -4.28
CA SER A 135 -3.21 23.61 -5.14
C SER A 135 -1.84 23.66 -5.80
N TYR A 136 -0.98 22.68 -5.50
CA TYR A 136 0.34 22.54 -6.14
C TYR A 136 0.39 21.39 -7.14
N GLY A 137 1.30 21.49 -8.11
CA GLY A 137 1.62 20.39 -9.02
C GLY A 137 2.39 19.28 -8.32
N LEU A 138 1.94 18.02 -8.44
CA LEU A 138 2.58 16.86 -7.79
C LEU A 138 4.05 16.70 -8.22
N LEU A 139 4.35 16.85 -9.51
CA LEU A 139 5.71 16.78 -10.05
C LEU A 139 6.61 17.90 -9.55
N SER A 140 6.10 19.15 -9.54
CA SER A 140 6.83 20.31 -9.03
C SER A 140 7.18 20.13 -7.55
N ASN A 141 6.26 19.54 -6.79
CA ASN A 141 6.48 19.30 -5.37
C ASN A 141 7.47 18.16 -5.08
N ILE A 142 7.43 17.09 -5.90
CA ILE A 142 8.46 16.04 -5.86
C ILE A 142 9.86 16.63 -6.10
N LEU A 143 10.01 17.52 -7.08
CA LEU A 143 11.29 18.15 -7.38
C LEU A 143 11.75 19.08 -6.26
N LYS A 144 10.84 19.91 -5.72
CA LYS A 144 11.13 20.82 -4.61
C LYS A 144 11.56 20.07 -3.34
N ASN A 145 10.93 18.94 -3.04
CA ASN A 145 11.18 18.14 -1.84
C ASN A 145 11.95 16.85 -2.12
N PHE A 146 12.75 16.80 -3.19
CA PHE A 146 13.41 15.58 -3.66
C PHE A 146 14.23 14.85 -2.58
N SER A 147 15.04 15.60 -1.81
CA SER A 147 15.87 15.02 -0.74
C SER A 147 15.04 14.42 0.40
N LEU A 148 13.90 15.03 0.72
CA LEU A 148 12.99 14.53 1.75
C LEU A 148 12.24 13.29 1.26
N CYS A 149 11.79 13.30 0.00
CA CYS A 149 11.16 12.16 -0.66
C CYS A 149 12.11 10.96 -0.75
N ALA A 150 13.38 11.19 -1.14
CA ALA A 150 14.39 10.13 -1.24
C ALA A 150 14.71 9.50 0.12
N LYS A 151 14.92 10.31 1.16
CA LYS A 151 15.21 9.81 2.52
C LYS A 151 14.03 9.02 3.07
N TYR A 152 12.81 9.54 2.93
CA TYR A 152 11.62 8.83 3.35
C TYR A 152 11.48 7.51 2.60
N ALA A 153 11.57 7.52 1.27
CA ALA A 153 11.42 6.32 0.45
C ALA A 153 12.43 5.24 0.83
N PHE A 154 13.69 5.59 1.08
CA PHE A 154 14.74 4.64 1.45
C PHE A 154 14.47 3.98 2.81
N PHE A 155 14.30 4.78 3.88
CA PHE A 155 14.07 4.22 5.23
C PHE A 155 12.72 3.53 5.36
N HIS A 156 11.68 4.09 4.74
CA HIS A 156 10.36 3.47 4.71
C HIS A 156 10.40 2.13 3.98
N THR A 157 11.08 2.03 2.84
CA THR A 157 11.18 0.76 2.09
C THR A 157 11.89 -0.31 2.93
N ILE A 158 13.00 0.01 3.58
CA ILE A 158 13.72 -0.95 4.43
C ILE A 158 12.83 -1.46 5.56
N ILE A 159 12.23 -0.55 6.34
CA ILE A 159 11.40 -0.93 7.49
C ILE A 159 10.19 -1.73 7.04
N THR A 160 9.52 -1.28 5.98
CA THR A 160 8.31 -1.94 5.49
C THR A 160 8.58 -3.31 4.88
N MET A 161 9.73 -3.49 4.23
CA MET A 161 10.15 -4.78 3.69
C MET A 161 10.41 -5.78 4.82
N VAL A 162 11.10 -5.36 5.89
CA VAL A 162 11.30 -6.21 7.07
C VAL A 162 9.96 -6.57 7.72
N THR A 163 9.05 -5.60 7.87
CA THR A 163 7.72 -5.89 8.43
C THR A 163 6.90 -6.80 7.53
N ASP A 164 7.01 -6.68 6.21
CA ASP A 164 6.23 -7.52 5.28
C ASP A 164 6.72 -8.96 5.27
N ILE A 165 8.03 -9.16 5.37
CA ILE A 165 8.61 -10.49 5.57
C ILE A 165 8.09 -11.09 6.89
N ALA A 166 8.09 -10.31 7.97
CA ALA A 166 7.55 -10.77 9.25
C ALA A 166 6.05 -11.11 9.19
N ILE A 167 5.25 -10.30 8.49
CA ILE A 167 3.82 -10.55 8.26
C ILE A 167 3.63 -11.83 7.45
N PHE A 168 4.42 -12.04 6.39
CA PHE A 168 4.36 -13.25 5.58
C PHE A 168 4.64 -14.51 6.42
N PHE A 169 5.70 -14.49 7.24
CA PHE A 169 6.00 -15.59 8.15
C PHE A 169 4.91 -15.80 9.20
N ALA A 170 4.30 -14.73 9.72
CA ALA A 170 3.19 -14.81 10.66
C ALA A 170 1.96 -15.48 10.03
N ILE A 171 1.58 -15.08 8.82
CA ILE A 171 0.46 -15.67 8.07
C ILE A 171 0.74 -17.15 7.75
N TYR A 172 1.96 -17.46 7.32
CA TYR A 172 2.37 -18.84 7.06
C TYR A 172 2.32 -19.71 8.33
N GLY A 173 2.80 -19.18 9.46
CA GLY A 173 2.75 -19.83 10.76
C GLY A 173 1.31 -20.13 11.22
N VAL A 174 0.43 -19.13 11.12
CA VAL A 174 -1.01 -19.28 11.43
C VAL A 174 -1.64 -20.33 10.52
N THR A 175 -1.39 -20.26 9.21
CA THR A 175 -1.95 -21.22 8.26
C THR A 175 -1.48 -22.64 8.59
N LYS A 176 -0.18 -22.86 8.80
CA LYS A 176 0.37 -24.18 9.12
C LYS A 176 -0.15 -24.75 10.44
N LEU A 177 -0.33 -23.90 11.47
CA LEU A 177 -0.80 -24.33 12.79
C LEU A 177 -2.30 -24.70 12.79
N PHE A 178 -3.12 -23.93 12.08
CA PHE A 178 -4.57 -24.12 12.07
C PHE A 178 -5.09 -25.00 10.93
N PHE A 179 -4.30 -25.23 9.86
CA PHE A 179 -4.66 -26.14 8.78
C PHE A 179 -4.99 -27.57 9.24
N PRO A 180 -4.22 -28.22 10.13
CA PRO A 180 -4.56 -29.57 10.59
C PRO A 180 -5.79 -29.61 11.51
N ILE A 181 -6.20 -28.48 12.10
CA ILE A 181 -7.31 -28.42 13.07
C ILE A 181 -8.63 -28.08 12.37
N ILE A 182 -8.63 -27.10 11.45
CA ILE A 182 -9.85 -26.48 10.92
C ILE A 182 -9.94 -26.61 9.38
N GLY A 183 -8.95 -27.24 8.73
CA GLY A 183 -8.93 -27.46 7.29
C GLY A 183 -9.03 -26.15 6.49
N VAL A 184 -9.99 -26.06 5.58
CA VAL A 184 -10.18 -24.91 4.66
C VAL A 184 -10.47 -23.60 5.40
N PHE A 185 -11.08 -23.64 6.59
CA PHE A 185 -11.35 -22.42 7.39
C PHE A 185 -10.07 -21.76 7.92
N ALA A 186 -8.93 -22.47 7.94
CA ALA A 186 -7.64 -21.87 8.28
C ALA A 186 -7.26 -20.72 7.32
N PHE A 187 -7.69 -20.78 6.06
CA PHE A 187 -7.45 -19.70 5.08
C PHE A 187 -8.26 -18.44 5.40
N ALA A 188 -9.51 -18.59 5.87
CA ALA A 188 -10.32 -17.45 6.29
C ALA A 188 -9.70 -16.77 7.53
N LEU A 189 -9.22 -17.56 8.49
CA LEU A 189 -8.51 -17.05 9.66
C LEU A 189 -7.20 -16.33 9.27
N ALA A 190 -6.43 -16.92 8.33
CA ALA A 190 -5.19 -16.34 7.82
C ALA A 190 -5.44 -15.00 7.12
N LEU A 191 -6.55 -14.87 6.37
CA LEU A 191 -6.94 -13.62 5.73
C LEU A 191 -7.29 -12.54 6.76
N VAL A 192 -8.05 -12.87 7.79
CA VAL A 192 -8.36 -11.94 8.89
C VAL A 192 -7.07 -11.50 9.60
N CYS A 193 -6.18 -12.44 9.92
CA CYS A 193 -4.87 -12.13 10.49
C CYS A 193 -4.04 -11.21 9.58
N ALA A 194 -4.06 -11.42 8.26
CA ALA A 194 -3.37 -10.57 7.31
C ALA A 194 -3.91 -9.13 7.35
N VAL A 195 -5.23 -8.95 7.34
CA VAL A 195 -5.86 -7.62 7.42
C VAL A 195 -5.47 -6.91 8.72
N VAL A 196 -5.53 -7.61 9.86
CA VAL A 196 -5.15 -7.07 11.17
C VAL A 196 -3.69 -6.64 11.20
N LEU A 197 -2.76 -7.47 10.71
CA LEU A 197 -1.34 -7.17 10.69
C LEU A 197 -0.97 -6.02 9.74
N ILE A 198 -1.61 -5.96 8.57
CA ILE A 198 -1.43 -4.87 7.62
C ILE A 198 -1.98 -3.56 8.22
N ALA A 199 -3.15 -3.59 8.86
CA ALA A 199 -3.71 -2.43 9.54
C ALA A 199 -2.82 -1.95 10.70
N LEU A 200 -2.22 -2.89 11.44
CA LEU A 200 -1.27 -2.61 12.50
C LEU A 200 -0.03 -1.87 11.94
N ARG A 201 0.54 -2.36 10.84
CA ARG A 201 1.66 -1.72 10.14
C ARG A 201 1.31 -0.30 9.69
N LEU A 202 0.15 -0.10 9.07
CA LEU A 202 -0.30 1.22 8.63
C LEU A 202 -0.51 2.17 9.81
N THR A 203 -0.99 1.66 10.95
CA THR A 203 -1.17 2.43 12.19
C THR A 203 0.17 2.83 12.79
N PHE A 204 1.18 1.97 12.80
CA PHE A 204 2.52 2.37 13.23
C PHE A 204 3.16 3.41 12.29
N SER A 205 2.82 3.35 11.00
CA SER A 205 3.35 4.29 9.99
C SER A 205 2.58 5.61 9.92
N SER A 206 1.40 5.71 10.55
CA SER A 206 0.46 6.82 10.33
C SER A 206 0.94 8.17 10.85
N GLY A 207 1.86 8.18 11.82
CA GLY A 207 2.42 9.41 12.39
C GLY A 207 3.66 9.93 11.67
N VAL A 208 4.30 9.13 10.82
CA VAL A 208 5.63 9.47 10.27
C VAL A 208 5.54 10.56 9.20
N ILE A 209 4.66 10.37 8.21
CA ILE A 209 4.55 11.34 7.10
C ILE A 209 3.98 12.69 7.57
N PRO A 210 2.90 12.74 8.37
CA PRO A 210 2.36 14.02 8.84
C PRO A 210 3.37 14.82 9.66
N GLU A 211 4.21 14.18 10.50
CA GLU A 211 5.26 14.89 11.23
C GLU A 211 6.39 15.40 10.34
N MET A 212 6.74 14.68 9.27
CA MET A 212 7.77 15.12 8.33
C MET A 212 7.31 16.29 7.45
N VAL A 213 6.02 16.33 7.12
CA VAL A 213 5.44 17.33 6.22
C VAL A 213 4.98 18.58 7.00
N VAL A 214 4.25 18.39 8.10
CA VAL A 214 3.59 19.48 8.85
C VAL A 214 4.40 19.86 10.09
N GLY A 215 4.97 18.88 10.79
CA GLY A 215 5.72 19.09 12.03
C GLY A 215 7.11 19.69 11.85
N GLY A 216 7.62 19.78 10.61
CA GLY A 216 8.94 20.35 10.30
C GLY A 216 10.14 19.42 10.58
N GLU A 217 9.90 18.20 11.05
CA GLU A 217 10.95 17.22 11.34
C GLU A 217 11.50 16.57 10.05
N LYS A 218 12.62 17.09 9.54
CA LYS A 218 13.25 16.59 8.29
C LYS A 218 13.92 15.21 8.44
N LYS A 219 14.03 14.66 9.66
CA LYS A 219 14.69 13.37 9.95
C LYS A 219 13.65 12.27 10.16
N TYR A 220 13.77 11.17 9.41
CA TYR A 220 12.85 10.02 9.46
C TYR A 220 12.69 9.44 10.88
N PHE A 221 13.79 9.21 11.61
CA PHE A 221 13.74 8.66 12.97
C PHE A 221 13.21 9.66 14.01
N GLY A 222 13.39 10.96 13.80
CA GLY A 222 12.80 12.01 14.64
C GLY A 222 11.29 12.02 14.50
N ALA A 223 10.80 12.04 13.25
CA ALA A 223 9.38 11.92 12.94
C ALA A 223 8.77 10.60 13.41
N LEU A 224 9.51 9.49 13.37
CA LEU A 224 9.06 8.21 13.89
C LEU A 224 8.87 8.24 15.41
N LYS A 225 9.81 8.82 16.17
CA LYS A 225 9.69 8.92 17.64
C LYS A 225 8.52 9.81 18.07
N THR A 226 8.39 10.98 17.44
CA THR A 226 7.30 11.93 17.73
C THR A 226 5.95 11.37 17.28
N GLY A 227 5.90 10.79 16.08
CA GLY A 227 4.72 10.12 15.53
C GLY A 227 4.29 8.89 16.36
N PHE A 228 5.22 8.17 16.98
CA PHE A 228 4.92 7.03 17.86
C PHE A 228 4.23 7.47 19.17
N SER A 229 4.68 8.57 19.77
CA SER A 229 4.03 9.14 20.96
C SER A 229 2.57 9.50 20.68
N TYR A 230 2.34 10.14 19.53
CA TYR A 230 1.01 10.46 19.03
C TYR A 230 0.15 9.21 18.78
N MET A 231 0.70 8.24 18.06
CA MET A 231 0.01 6.98 17.73
C MET A 231 -0.40 6.23 18.99
N LYS A 232 0.43 6.20 20.04
CA LYS A 232 0.10 5.55 21.33
C LYS A 232 -1.13 6.16 22.00
N LYS A 233 -1.34 7.48 21.89
CA LYS A 233 -2.48 8.19 22.50
C LYS A 233 -3.81 7.89 21.78
N TYR A 234 -3.78 7.70 20.46
CA TYR A 234 -4.99 7.52 19.64
C TYR A 234 -5.07 6.14 18.93
N PHE A 235 -4.31 5.16 19.42
CA PHE A 235 -4.08 3.88 18.75
C PHE A 235 -5.38 3.17 18.35
N GLY A 236 -6.32 3.01 19.28
CA GLY A 236 -7.57 2.27 19.03
C GLY A 236 -8.43 2.91 17.92
N LYS A 237 -8.46 4.24 17.86
CA LYS A 237 -9.26 4.98 16.87
C LYS A 237 -8.64 4.88 15.47
N ILE A 238 -7.32 5.07 15.38
CA ILE A 238 -6.56 4.98 14.12
C ILE A 238 -6.58 3.54 13.60
N PHE A 239 -6.34 2.57 14.49
CA PHE A 239 -6.33 1.15 14.14
C PHE A 239 -7.70 0.68 13.64
N GLY A 240 -8.78 1.00 14.36
CA GLY A 240 -10.14 0.63 13.96
C GLY A 240 -10.53 1.21 12.59
N ALA A 241 -10.20 2.49 12.34
CA ALA A 241 -10.44 3.11 11.05
C ALA A 241 -9.64 2.46 9.92
N ASN A 242 -8.34 2.18 10.14
CA ASN A 242 -7.51 1.50 9.15
C ASN A 242 -7.99 0.08 8.84
N CYS A 243 -8.43 -0.69 9.85
CA CYS A 243 -9.00 -2.02 9.65
C CYS A 243 -10.22 -2.01 8.73
N ILE A 244 -11.18 -1.12 9.01
CA ILE A 244 -12.41 -1.00 8.20
C ILE A 244 -12.08 -0.62 6.76
N VAL A 245 -11.21 0.37 6.59
CA VAL A 245 -10.82 0.89 5.27
C VAL A 245 -10.12 -0.19 4.44
N ILE A 246 -9.14 -0.88 5.03
CA ILE A 246 -8.42 -1.97 4.34
C ILE A 246 -9.41 -3.05 3.96
N PHE A 247 -10.25 -3.51 4.88
CA PHE A 247 -11.20 -4.58 4.61
C PHE A 247 -12.15 -4.23 3.45
N VAL A 248 -12.76 -3.05 3.48
CA VAL A 248 -13.72 -2.60 2.46
C VAL A 248 -13.04 -2.41 1.10
N ILE A 249 -11.91 -1.69 1.05
CA ILE A 249 -11.26 -1.37 -0.22
C ILE A 249 -10.60 -2.59 -0.83
N TYR A 250 -9.95 -3.46 -0.05
CA TYR A 250 -9.38 -4.70 -0.60
C TYR A 250 -10.46 -5.64 -1.11
N SER A 251 -11.60 -5.75 -0.42
CA SER A 251 -12.74 -6.55 -0.90
C SER A 251 -13.26 -6.02 -2.25
N LEU A 252 -13.43 -4.70 -2.36
CA LEU A 252 -13.88 -4.06 -3.59
C LEU A 252 -12.84 -4.18 -4.72
N MET A 253 -11.55 -4.03 -4.40
CA MET A 253 -10.46 -4.27 -5.33
C MET A 253 -10.47 -5.72 -5.85
N MET A 254 -10.60 -6.72 -4.99
CA MET A 254 -10.58 -8.12 -5.40
C MET A 254 -11.71 -8.44 -6.39
N LEU A 255 -12.94 -8.00 -6.08
CA LEU A 255 -14.11 -8.21 -6.94
C LEU A 255 -13.97 -7.51 -8.29
N THR A 256 -13.58 -6.25 -8.28
CA THR A 256 -13.49 -5.43 -9.51
C THR A 256 -12.29 -5.77 -10.38
N THR A 257 -11.18 -6.21 -9.78
CA THR A 257 -9.96 -6.62 -10.49
C THR A 257 -10.24 -7.83 -11.38
N LEU A 258 -11.03 -8.80 -10.89
CA LEU A 258 -11.41 -9.98 -11.67
C LEU A 258 -12.27 -9.62 -12.88
N ILE A 259 -13.19 -8.68 -12.72
CA ILE A 259 -14.12 -8.26 -13.79
C ILE A 259 -13.40 -7.41 -14.86
N THR A 260 -12.46 -6.56 -14.43
CA THR A 260 -11.82 -5.55 -15.29
C THR A 260 -10.46 -5.97 -15.84
N PHE A 261 -10.12 -7.27 -15.76
CA PHE A 261 -8.82 -7.81 -16.19
C PHE A 261 -7.62 -7.03 -15.61
N GLY A 262 -7.70 -6.64 -14.34
CA GLY A 262 -6.58 -5.97 -13.66
C GLY A 262 -6.56 -4.44 -13.73
N VAL A 263 -7.37 -3.79 -14.56
CA VAL A 263 -7.36 -2.31 -14.66
C VAL A 263 -7.84 -1.65 -13.36
N ALA A 264 -8.87 -2.20 -12.71
CA ALA A 264 -9.38 -1.67 -11.45
C ALA A 264 -8.33 -1.71 -10.33
N PHE A 265 -7.36 -2.63 -10.39
CA PHE A 265 -6.29 -2.72 -9.40
C PHE A 265 -5.47 -1.43 -9.34
N PHE A 266 -5.11 -0.86 -10.49
CA PHE A 266 -4.33 0.37 -10.56
C PHE A 266 -5.15 1.59 -10.12
N VAL A 267 -6.39 1.70 -10.59
CA VAL A 267 -7.27 2.84 -10.27
C VAL A 267 -7.59 2.85 -8.77
N LEU A 268 -8.13 1.76 -8.24
CA LEU A 268 -8.48 1.66 -6.83
C LEU A 268 -7.25 1.63 -5.92
N GLY A 269 -6.14 1.06 -6.38
CA GLY A 269 -4.86 1.11 -5.66
C GLY A 269 -4.36 2.55 -5.48
N SER A 270 -4.42 3.38 -6.52
CA SER A 270 -4.03 4.79 -6.42
C SER A 270 -4.94 5.60 -5.47
N MET A 271 -6.25 5.28 -5.47
CA MET A 271 -7.20 5.87 -4.55
C MET A 271 -6.93 5.45 -3.11
N LEU A 272 -6.62 4.17 -2.88
CA LEU A 272 -6.28 3.64 -1.55
C LEU A 272 -5.04 4.34 -0.98
N VAL A 273 -3.97 4.47 -1.77
CA VAL A 273 -2.73 5.15 -1.35
C VAL A 273 -3.04 6.60 -0.96
N THR A 274 -3.72 7.34 -1.82
CA THR A 274 -4.04 8.75 -1.55
C THR A 274 -4.95 8.88 -0.33
N TYR A 275 -5.95 8.01 -0.22
CA TYR A 275 -6.89 8.01 0.89
C TYR A 275 -6.23 7.72 2.24
N ILE A 276 -5.31 6.75 2.30
CA ILE A 276 -4.54 6.46 3.52
C ILE A 276 -3.76 7.70 3.96
N HIS A 277 -3.13 8.42 3.04
CA HIS A 277 -2.38 9.63 3.39
C HIS A 277 -3.27 10.80 3.81
N VAL A 278 -4.43 10.99 3.17
CA VAL A 278 -5.43 11.98 3.62
C VAL A 278 -5.90 11.64 5.04
N MET A 279 -6.23 10.37 5.30
CA MET A 279 -6.65 9.90 6.62
C MET A 279 -5.58 10.17 7.69
N GLN A 280 -4.31 9.87 7.38
CA GLN A 280 -3.18 10.14 8.29
C GLN A 280 -3.06 11.63 8.62
N LEU A 281 -3.22 12.51 7.63
CA LEU A 281 -3.20 13.96 7.84
C LEU A 281 -4.41 14.44 8.65
N VAL A 282 -5.62 13.99 8.33
CA VAL A 282 -6.83 14.37 9.08
C VAL A 282 -6.70 14.01 10.55
N PHE A 283 -6.28 12.77 10.85
CA PHE A 283 -6.05 12.34 12.22
C PHE A 283 -4.97 13.19 12.92
N TYR A 284 -3.91 13.55 12.21
CA TYR A 284 -2.85 14.41 12.73
C TYR A 284 -3.35 15.83 13.07
N TYR A 285 -4.09 16.47 12.16
CA TYR A 285 -4.67 17.80 12.37
C TYR A 285 -5.67 17.80 13.54
N GLU A 286 -6.53 16.78 13.65
CA GLU A 286 -7.44 16.64 14.78
C GLU A 286 -6.70 16.46 16.11
N SER A 287 -5.61 15.69 16.10
CA SER A 287 -4.84 15.41 17.32
C SER A 287 -4.07 16.61 17.88
N LYS A 288 -3.69 17.54 17.01
CA LYS A 288 -3.00 18.80 17.35
C LYS A 288 -3.96 20.00 17.42
N SER A 289 -5.27 19.77 17.38
CA SER A 289 -6.29 20.83 17.42
C SER A 289 -6.13 21.90 16.32
N MET A 290 -5.58 21.51 15.16
CA MET A 290 -5.35 22.41 14.03
C MET A 290 -6.59 22.50 13.13
N ARG A 291 -6.93 23.71 12.68
CA ARG A 291 -8.00 23.94 11.70
C ARG A 291 -7.56 23.42 10.33
N TYR A 292 -8.47 22.76 9.60
CA TYR A 292 -8.18 22.30 8.24
C TYR A 292 -9.37 22.44 7.29
N TYR A 293 -9.07 22.68 6.01
CA TYR A 293 -10.07 22.68 4.93
C TYR A 293 -10.43 21.23 4.54
N THR A 294 -11.72 20.93 4.47
CA THR A 294 -12.25 19.67 3.90
C THR A 294 -12.65 19.82 2.44
N ASP A 295 -13.02 21.03 2.05
CA ASP A 295 -13.31 21.47 0.69
C ASP A 295 -12.95 22.96 0.59
N ALA A 296 -13.01 23.54 -0.61
CA ALA A 296 -12.68 24.95 -0.86
C ALA A 296 -13.47 25.93 0.02
N TYR A 297 -14.63 25.50 0.55
CA TYR A 297 -15.55 26.34 1.33
C TYR A 297 -15.76 25.87 2.78
N THR A 298 -15.26 24.70 3.19
CA THR A 298 -15.57 24.09 4.49
C THR A 298 -14.33 23.93 5.36
N ILE A 299 -14.25 24.71 6.43
CA ILE A 299 -13.19 24.65 7.45
C ILE A 299 -13.67 23.83 8.63
N VAL A 300 -12.95 22.76 8.97
CA VAL A 300 -13.15 22.00 10.20
C VAL A 300 -12.22 22.58 11.26
N ASN A 301 -12.81 23.20 12.27
CA ASN A 301 -12.09 23.53 13.50
C ASN A 301 -12.12 22.28 14.40
N THR A 302 -10.98 21.94 14.99
CA THR A 302 -10.77 20.71 15.76
C THR A 302 -10.49 20.99 17.24
N ALA A 303 -10.31 22.26 17.63
CA ALA A 303 -10.16 22.66 19.03
C ALA A 303 -11.41 22.30 19.86
N PRO A 304 -11.27 21.95 21.16
CA PRO A 304 -12.41 21.75 22.05
C PRO A 304 -13.30 23.00 22.10
N ILE A 305 -14.62 22.82 22.26
CA ILE A 305 -15.62 23.91 22.18
C ILE A 305 -15.31 25.04 23.16
N SER A 306 -14.77 24.73 24.34
CA SER A 306 -14.34 25.72 25.34
C SER A 306 -13.27 26.68 24.81
N GLU A 307 -12.20 26.17 24.19
CA GLU A 307 -11.16 27.01 23.57
C GLU A 307 -11.66 27.79 22.35
N ARG A 308 -12.71 27.32 21.67
CA ARG A 308 -13.32 28.06 20.56
C ARG A 308 -14.04 29.30 21.03
N ILE A 309 -14.73 29.22 22.17
CA ILE A 309 -15.42 30.35 22.77
C ILE A 309 -14.38 31.38 23.21
N ASP A 310 -13.31 30.94 23.89
CA ASP A 310 -12.22 31.83 24.32
C ASP A 310 -11.52 32.52 23.13
N LEU A 311 -11.18 31.79 22.06
CA LEU A 311 -10.57 32.38 20.84
C LEU A 311 -11.51 33.32 20.08
N GLN A 312 -12.82 33.06 20.13
CA GLN A 312 -13.82 33.89 19.47
C GLN A 312 -14.07 35.18 20.27
N ASP A 313 -14.09 35.09 21.60
CA ASP A 313 -14.15 36.24 22.51
C ASP A 313 -12.87 37.09 22.46
N GLU A 314 -11.70 36.47 22.29
CA GLU A 314 -10.42 37.19 22.15
C GLU A 314 -10.29 37.93 20.82
N LEU A 315 -10.88 37.39 19.74
CA LEU A 315 -10.96 38.07 18.44
C LEU A 315 -11.95 39.23 18.48
N LEU A 316 -13.13 39.02 19.09
CA LEU A 316 -14.13 40.08 19.26
C LEU A 316 -13.61 41.23 20.14
N ARG A 317 -12.77 40.95 21.14
CA ARG A 317 -12.10 41.98 21.96
C ARG A 317 -10.98 42.75 21.27
N LYS A 318 -10.46 42.26 20.13
CA LYS A 318 -9.42 42.96 19.36
C LYS A 318 -10.00 43.87 18.29
N ASP A 319 -11.29 43.74 18.00
CA ASP A 319 -12.02 44.54 17.04
C ASP A 319 -12.77 45.74 17.70
N ASP A 320 -12.69 45.86 19.03
CA ASP A 320 -13.09 47.02 19.85
C ASP A 320 -11.87 47.88 20.26
#